data_AF-A0A4R5MGU8-F1
#
_entry.id   AF-A0A4R5MGU8-F1
#
_cell.length_a   1.000
_cell.length_b   1.000
_cell.length_c   1.000
_cell.angle_alpha   90.00
_cell.angle_beta   90.00
_cell.angle_gamma   90.00
#
_symmetry.space_group_name_H-M   'P 1'
#
loop_
_entity.id
_entity.type
_entity.pdbx_description
1 polymer ?
#
loop_
_entity_poly.entity_id
_entity_poly.type
_entity_poly.pdbx_seq_one_letter_code
_entity_poly.pdbx_strand_id
1 'polypeptide(L)'
;MAAPAIPAMPSASATSSATSSATPSATQAATSTAPAASAPAPATTPAAAFATRHAWYQAARFSDLPGWSTDDFGGSLDAFKRSCGVLGARNGWAAPCAAARSVDAASAAAIRRFFETYFDVYQIRNTDRSSDGTMTGYYEPLLNGSRQSGGAYVYPVYGVPEDMLYLDSRRLGGAARGSITAARVEGRTVVPLPGAVPGSAKGVYALDLRDSVPDIRDKKMRLRLDGERIVPYYARAEIERGAARAPVLAWVDDPVLLYSMQMQGSGKIRMRDGTIRRVAYAEQNGRPFVPPVARAGASGRKLKVRGIEMDIDVADDDSSSGSDLVADANGPQGAPGASDSGASSTGANEGEDDQPVSPLLRGFKLANAGPAASGTARPAVANAQQSAKSASVGAGGSGGSGGKAASGSAGTNGGAGASIATALGANAYPQHAFATSDPSYVFFRPIPDSPNGPIGALGVPLSAGRSVAVDPRTTPLGAPVFVATGDAPQTPGTVNRLMMAQDSGGAIQGAVRADYFYGFGQFAQAEASRTKERLRMWLLLPKGLHVAAQETATKTRGLSSQSNADCLVEDPQLCVDDDKGTGQ
;
A
#
# COMPACT_ATOMS: atom_id res chain seq x y z
N MET A 1 -77.57 15.40 -6.04
CA MET A 1 -77.87 16.64 -5.29
C MET A 1 -76.54 17.21 -4.83
N ALA A 2 -76.15 18.46 -4.99
CA ALA A 2 -76.35 19.54 -5.96
C ALA A 2 -75.14 20.50 -5.69
N ALA A 3 -74.51 21.06 -6.72
CA ALA A 3 -73.52 22.15 -6.62
C ALA A 3 -74.19 23.44 -6.10
N PRO A 4 -73.48 24.55 -5.77
CA PRO A 4 -72.79 25.45 -6.73
C PRO A 4 -71.55 26.16 -6.12
N ALA A 5 -70.81 27.14 -6.69
CA ALA A 5 -70.49 27.62 -8.05
C ALA A 5 -69.33 28.65 -7.93
N ILE A 6 -68.64 28.87 -9.05
CA ILE A 6 -67.56 29.86 -9.31
C ILE A 6 -68.17 31.25 -9.64
N PRO A 7 -67.38 32.35 -9.62
CA PRO A 7 -67.29 33.12 -10.87
C PRO A 7 -65.86 33.54 -11.27
N ALA A 8 -65.68 33.74 -12.58
CA ALA A 8 -64.46 34.10 -13.27
C ALA A 8 -64.58 35.45 -14.01
N MET A 9 -63.46 36.18 -14.07
CA MET A 9 -62.96 37.14 -15.09
C MET A 9 -63.81 38.35 -15.56
N PRO A 10 -63.13 39.38 -16.13
CA PRO A 10 -63.08 39.42 -17.59
C PRO A 10 -61.69 39.71 -18.20
N SER A 11 -61.50 39.14 -19.38
CA SER A 11 -60.44 39.39 -20.36
C SER A 11 -60.67 40.69 -21.14
N ALA A 12 -59.60 41.28 -21.69
CA ALA A 12 -59.68 42.14 -22.86
C ALA A 12 -58.58 41.76 -23.86
N SER A 13 -59.01 41.22 -25.00
CA SER A 13 -58.25 41.12 -26.24
C SER A 13 -58.96 41.96 -27.29
N ALA A 14 -58.22 42.73 -28.08
CA ALA A 14 -58.70 43.26 -29.35
C ALA A 14 -57.63 43.05 -30.43
N THR A 15 -58.01 42.25 -31.43
CA THR A 15 -57.51 42.17 -32.81
C THR A 15 -57.69 43.55 -33.51
N SER A 16 -57.08 43.94 -34.65
CA SER A 16 -56.90 43.24 -35.94
C SER A 16 -56.11 44.10 -36.96
N SER A 17 -55.35 43.43 -37.84
CA SER A 17 -55.27 43.61 -39.32
C SER A 17 -54.69 44.88 -40.02
N ALA A 18 -53.50 44.66 -40.63
CA ALA A 18 -53.12 44.81 -42.06
C ALA A 18 -53.29 46.14 -42.84
N THR A 19 -52.20 46.65 -43.45
CA THR A 19 -52.11 46.86 -44.93
C THR A 19 -50.64 47.01 -45.40
N SER A 20 -50.37 46.43 -46.57
CA SER A 20 -49.10 46.35 -47.30
C SER A 20 -48.83 47.59 -48.19
N SER A 21 -47.56 47.90 -48.43
CA SER A 21 -47.09 48.44 -49.72
C SER A 21 -45.60 48.15 -49.91
N ALA A 22 -45.21 47.88 -51.16
CA ALA A 22 -43.98 47.18 -51.53
C ALA A 22 -43.02 48.06 -52.36
N THR A 23 -41.71 47.76 -52.21
CA THR A 23 -40.56 47.87 -53.17
C THR A 23 -40.09 49.25 -53.70
N PRO A 24 -38.83 49.42 -54.19
CA PRO A 24 -37.81 48.40 -54.51
C PRO A 24 -36.36 48.63 -54.01
N SER A 25 -35.56 47.58 -54.23
CA SER A 25 -34.13 47.38 -54.02
C SER A 25 -33.20 48.50 -54.50
N ALA A 26 -32.14 48.74 -53.72
CA ALA A 26 -30.85 49.19 -54.22
C ALA A 26 -29.73 48.39 -53.53
N THR A 27 -29.10 47.54 -54.32
CA THR A 27 -27.89 46.77 -54.00
C THR A 27 -26.73 47.73 -53.78
N GLN A 28 -26.18 47.79 -52.56
CA GLN A 28 -24.84 48.34 -52.33
C GLN A 28 -24.01 47.34 -51.52
N ALA A 29 -22.88 46.97 -52.12
CA ALA A 29 -21.90 46.04 -51.62
C ALA A 29 -21.25 46.57 -50.34
N ALA A 30 -21.50 45.89 -49.22
CA ALA A 30 -20.69 46.05 -48.02
C ALA A 30 -19.45 45.15 -48.17
N THR A 31 -18.29 45.79 -48.23
CA THR A 31 -16.96 45.18 -48.19
C THR A 31 -16.82 44.22 -47.01
N SER A 32 -16.80 42.92 -47.31
CA SER A 32 -16.36 41.86 -46.41
C SER A 32 -14.89 42.09 -46.08
N THR A 33 -14.63 42.62 -44.88
CA THR A 33 -13.28 42.65 -44.33
C THR A 33 -13.10 41.32 -43.61
N ALA A 34 -12.41 40.38 -44.26
CA ALA A 34 -12.02 39.13 -43.65
C ALA A 34 -11.23 39.40 -42.35
N PRO A 35 -11.49 38.70 -41.23
CA PRO A 35 -10.61 38.78 -40.08
C PRO A 35 -9.25 38.22 -40.50
N ALA A 36 -8.21 39.03 -40.34
CA ALA A 36 -6.83 38.66 -40.59
C ALA A 36 -6.53 37.33 -39.89
N ALA A 37 -6.05 36.37 -40.67
CA ALA A 37 -5.56 35.10 -40.17
C ALA A 37 -4.58 35.35 -39.02
N SER A 38 -4.93 34.83 -37.84
CA SER A 38 -4.06 34.81 -36.67
C SER A 38 -2.72 34.22 -37.09
N ALA A 39 -1.64 34.98 -36.90
CA ALA A 39 -0.29 34.46 -37.04
C ALA A 39 -0.18 33.15 -36.23
N PRO A 40 0.49 32.10 -36.76
CA PRO A 40 0.69 30.87 -36.01
C PRO A 40 1.42 31.24 -34.70
N ALA A 41 0.86 30.80 -33.57
CA ALA A 41 1.52 30.92 -32.27
C ALA A 41 2.97 30.42 -32.41
N PRO A 42 3.96 31.07 -31.77
CA PRO A 42 5.33 30.61 -31.83
C PRO A 42 5.37 29.14 -31.42
N ALA A 43 5.89 28.30 -32.32
CA ALA A 43 6.01 26.87 -32.08
C ALA A 43 6.80 26.67 -30.79
N THR A 44 6.12 26.26 -29.72
CA THR A 44 6.74 25.86 -28.47
C THR A 44 7.78 24.80 -28.83
N THR A 45 9.07 25.11 -28.61
CA THR A 45 10.15 24.13 -28.80
C THR A 45 9.75 22.85 -28.08
N PRO A 46 9.67 21.70 -28.78
CA PRO A 46 9.31 20.44 -28.14
C PRO A 46 10.28 20.17 -27.00
N ALA A 47 9.74 19.74 -25.86
CA ALA A 47 10.57 19.27 -24.76
C ALA A 47 11.57 18.23 -25.26
N ALA A 48 12.83 18.30 -24.79
CA ALA A 48 13.85 17.35 -25.21
C ALA A 48 13.67 16.01 -24.46
N ALA A 49 13.95 14.89 -25.14
CA ALA A 49 14.04 13.60 -24.47
C ALA A 49 15.29 13.54 -23.57
N PHE A 50 15.20 12.80 -22.47
CA PHE A 50 16.29 12.60 -21.52
C PHE A 50 16.22 11.24 -20.85
N ALA A 51 17.22 10.88 -20.04
CA ALA A 51 17.27 9.59 -19.36
C ALA A 51 17.91 9.68 -17.98
N THR A 52 17.45 8.82 -17.07
CA THR A 52 18.10 8.47 -15.81
C THR A 52 18.71 7.08 -15.92
N ARG A 53 19.33 6.58 -14.85
CA ARG A 53 19.81 5.19 -14.81
C ARG A 53 18.69 4.15 -14.89
N HIS A 54 17.44 4.53 -14.61
CA HIS A 54 16.30 3.62 -14.51
C HIS A 54 15.28 3.76 -15.62
N ALA A 55 15.26 4.88 -16.35
CA ALA A 55 14.22 5.16 -17.33
C ALA A 55 14.68 6.11 -18.44
N TRP A 56 14.02 5.99 -19.58
CA TRP A 56 14.08 6.94 -20.68
C TRP A 56 12.77 7.73 -20.76
N TYR A 57 12.85 9.04 -20.96
CA TYR A 57 11.71 9.95 -21.01
C TYR A 57 11.64 10.56 -22.39
N GLN A 58 10.71 10.07 -23.20
CA GLN A 58 10.48 10.57 -24.55
C GLN A 58 9.42 11.66 -24.52
N ALA A 59 9.74 12.86 -24.98
CA ALA A 59 8.76 13.93 -25.06
C ALA A 59 7.54 13.51 -25.91
N ALA A 60 6.36 13.85 -25.44
CA ALA A 60 5.08 13.54 -26.04
C ALA A 60 4.14 14.75 -25.98
N ARG A 61 3.03 14.69 -26.68
CA ARG A 61 1.96 15.68 -26.64
C ARG A 61 0.74 15.09 -25.95
N PHE A 62 -0.12 15.93 -25.40
CA PHE A 62 -1.41 15.50 -24.85
C PHE A 62 -2.30 14.77 -25.88
N SER A 63 -2.18 15.12 -27.16
CA SER A 63 -2.86 14.42 -28.26
C SER A 63 -2.38 12.98 -28.46
N ASP A 64 -1.20 12.63 -27.96
CA ASP A 64 -0.62 11.29 -28.09
C ASP A 64 -1.11 10.35 -26.96
N LEU A 65 -1.83 10.88 -25.95
CA LEU A 65 -2.36 10.10 -24.83
C LEU A 65 -3.70 9.47 -25.22
N PRO A 66 -3.83 8.13 -25.19
CA PRO A 66 -5.03 7.45 -25.64
C PRO A 66 -6.22 7.75 -24.72
N GLY A 67 -7.24 8.44 -25.24
CA GLY A 67 -8.43 8.81 -24.49
C GLY A 67 -8.30 10.10 -23.66
N TRP A 68 -7.26 10.92 -23.88
CA TRP A 68 -7.09 12.20 -23.17
C TRP A 68 -8.30 13.14 -23.30
N SER A 69 -8.90 13.23 -24.49
CA SER A 69 -10.06 14.10 -24.72
C SER A 69 -11.35 13.62 -24.03
N THR A 70 -11.39 12.33 -23.64
CA THR A 70 -12.57 11.64 -23.10
C THR A 70 -12.41 11.20 -21.64
N ASP A 71 -11.24 11.40 -21.02
CA ASP A 71 -11.06 11.10 -19.59
C ASP A 71 -11.97 11.99 -18.75
N ASP A 72 -12.50 11.41 -17.69
CA ASP A 72 -13.14 12.17 -16.62
C ASP A 72 -12.00 12.80 -15.79
N PHE A 73 -11.87 14.12 -15.77
CA PHE A 73 -10.78 14.75 -15.01
C PHE A 73 -11.16 15.13 -13.58
N GLY A 74 -12.43 14.99 -13.17
CA GLY A 74 -12.93 15.51 -11.89
C GLY A 74 -12.13 14.98 -10.70
N GLY A 75 -12.03 13.65 -10.59
CA GLY A 75 -11.24 13.02 -9.53
C GLY A 75 -9.73 13.28 -9.64
N SER A 76 -9.23 13.62 -10.83
CA SER A 76 -7.80 13.92 -11.04
C SER A 76 -7.42 15.27 -10.43
N LEU A 77 -8.25 16.29 -10.60
CA LEU A 77 -7.99 17.60 -9.99
C LEU A 77 -7.98 17.51 -8.46
N ASP A 78 -8.93 16.79 -7.87
CA ASP A 78 -9.03 16.65 -6.42
C ASP A 78 -7.84 15.91 -5.83
N ALA A 79 -7.43 14.80 -6.45
CA ALA A 79 -6.22 14.11 -6.05
C ALA A 79 -4.98 15.01 -6.21
N PHE A 80 -4.86 15.78 -7.30
CA PHE A 80 -3.77 16.73 -7.47
C PHE A 80 -3.74 17.81 -6.37
N LYS A 81 -4.89 18.40 -6.05
CA LYS A 81 -5.02 19.40 -4.97
C LYS A 81 -4.58 18.83 -3.61
N ARG A 82 -4.82 17.55 -3.33
CA ARG A 82 -4.32 16.89 -2.11
C ARG A 82 -2.79 16.83 -2.07
N SER A 83 -2.14 16.51 -3.20
CA SER A 83 -0.67 16.50 -3.31
C SER A 83 -0.06 17.88 -3.04
N CYS A 84 -0.76 18.96 -3.39
CA CYS A 84 -0.25 20.33 -3.24
C CYS A 84 0.01 20.78 -1.80
N GLY A 85 -0.54 20.11 -0.78
CA GLY A 85 -0.17 20.36 0.61
C GLY A 85 1.29 20.01 0.91
N VAL A 86 1.85 19.04 0.19
CA VAL A 86 3.24 18.57 0.32
C VAL A 86 4.15 19.17 -0.76
N LEU A 87 3.61 19.37 -1.96
CA LEU A 87 4.37 19.84 -3.11
C LEU A 87 4.46 21.36 -3.24
N GLY A 88 3.50 22.13 -2.71
CA GLY A 88 3.35 23.56 -3.05
C GLY A 88 4.55 24.45 -2.69
N ALA A 89 5.40 24.03 -1.74
CA ALA A 89 6.62 24.74 -1.37
C ALA A 89 7.87 24.27 -2.13
N ARG A 90 7.76 23.21 -2.94
CA ARG A 90 8.87 22.61 -3.70
C ARG A 90 9.06 23.36 -5.02
N ASN A 91 10.31 23.40 -5.50
CA ASN A 91 10.65 24.07 -6.76
C ASN A 91 9.83 23.49 -7.93
N GLY A 92 9.37 24.34 -8.84
CA GLY A 92 8.50 23.99 -9.97
C GLY A 92 7.03 23.67 -9.61
N TRP A 93 6.68 23.44 -8.35
CA TRP A 93 5.33 23.03 -7.95
C TRP A 93 4.44 24.17 -7.45
N ALA A 94 5.02 25.28 -6.99
CA ALA A 94 4.27 26.41 -6.43
C ALA A 94 3.21 26.97 -7.41
N ALA A 95 3.61 27.23 -8.67
CA ALA A 95 2.73 27.78 -9.70
C ALA A 95 1.53 26.87 -10.05
N PRO A 96 1.73 25.59 -10.45
CA PRO A 96 0.59 24.71 -10.73
C PRO A 96 -0.29 24.47 -9.50
N CYS A 97 0.29 24.39 -8.30
CA CYS A 97 -0.50 24.22 -7.08
C CYS A 97 -1.33 25.44 -6.69
N ALA A 98 -0.82 26.66 -6.93
CA ALA A 98 -1.61 27.87 -6.76
C ALA A 98 -2.76 27.92 -7.77
N ALA A 99 -2.48 27.66 -9.05
CA ALA A 99 -3.45 27.69 -10.13
C ALA A 99 -4.56 26.64 -9.99
N ALA A 100 -4.23 25.43 -9.52
CA ALA A 100 -5.21 24.38 -9.32
C ALA A 100 -6.36 24.77 -8.38
N ARG A 101 -6.13 25.68 -7.42
CA ARG A 101 -7.16 26.12 -6.45
C ARG A 101 -8.32 26.85 -7.12
N SER A 102 -8.06 27.55 -8.22
CA SER A 102 -9.08 28.33 -8.95
C SER A 102 -9.71 27.59 -10.13
N VAL A 103 -9.30 26.34 -10.38
CA VAL A 103 -9.91 25.54 -11.46
C VAL A 103 -11.30 25.10 -11.06
N ASP A 104 -12.27 25.39 -11.93
CA ASP A 104 -13.64 24.89 -11.81
C ASP A 104 -13.66 23.36 -11.91
N ALA A 105 -13.98 22.71 -10.79
CA ALA A 105 -14.01 21.25 -10.67
C ALA A 105 -15.18 20.61 -11.43
N ALA A 106 -16.21 21.38 -11.82
CA ALA A 106 -17.34 20.88 -12.59
C ALA A 106 -17.06 20.88 -14.11
N SER A 107 -16.02 21.58 -14.57
CA SER A 107 -15.71 21.74 -15.99
C SER A 107 -14.51 20.89 -16.41
N ALA A 108 -14.78 19.71 -16.99
CA ALA A 108 -13.73 18.84 -17.54
C ALA A 108 -12.80 19.58 -18.53
N ALA A 109 -13.34 20.52 -19.30
CA ALA A 109 -12.56 21.36 -20.22
C ALA A 109 -11.60 22.30 -19.47
N ALA A 110 -12.03 22.91 -18.36
CA ALA A 110 -11.18 23.76 -17.53
C ALA A 110 -10.06 22.94 -16.86
N ILE A 111 -10.38 21.76 -16.35
CA ILE A 111 -9.39 20.86 -15.73
C ILE A 111 -8.36 20.38 -16.76
N ARG A 112 -8.82 19.94 -17.93
CA ARG A 112 -7.92 19.52 -19.02
C ARG A 112 -6.98 20.66 -19.43
N ARG A 113 -7.53 21.86 -19.64
CA ARG A 113 -6.75 23.06 -19.97
C ARG A 113 -5.72 23.38 -18.90
N PHE A 114 -6.04 23.18 -17.62
CA PHE A 114 -5.07 23.38 -16.54
C PHE A 114 -3.84 22.48 -16.72
N PHE A 115 -4.03 21.17 -16.92
CA PHE A 115 -2.89 20.26 -17.12
C PHE A 115 -2.10 20.61 -18.39
N GLU A 116 -2.78 20.93 -19.49
CA GLU A 116 -2.14 21.36 -20.75
C GLU A 116 -1.33 22.67 -20.62
N THR A 117 -1.78 23.56 -19.75
CA THR A 117 -1.14 24.85 -19.52
C THR A 117 0.13 24.70 -18.69
N TYR A 118 0.09 23.92 -17.61
CA TYR A 118 1.16 23.92 -16.60
C TYR A 118 2.17 22.78 -16.72
N PHE A 119 1.91 21.75 -17.53
CA PHE A 119 2.74 20.55 -17.58
C PHE A 119 3.24 20.23 -18.98
N ASP A 120 4.46 19.71 -19.05
CA ASP A 120 5.00 19.00 -20.21
C ASP A 120 4.81 17.49 -20.03
N VAL A 121 4.62 16.77 -21.14
CA VAL A 121 4.31 15.34 -21.14
C VAL A 121 5.50 14.54 -21.66
N TYR A 122 5.85 13.48 -20.93
CA TYR A 122 6.90 12.55 -21.32
C TYR A 122 6.39 11.12 -21.24
N GLN A 123 6.48 10.36 -22.32
CA GLN A 123 6.29 8.92 -22.27
C GLN A 123 7.46 8.29 -21.50
N ILE A 124 7.14 7.52 -20.46
CA ILE A 124 8.12 6.76 -19.70
C ILE A 124 8.41 5.48 -20.48
N ARG A 125 9.69 5.19 -20.69
CA ARG A 125 10.19 3.97 -21.32
C ARG A 125 11.23 3.32 -20.40
N ASN A 126 11.32 2.01 -20.46
CA ASN A 126 12.35 1.25 -19.76
C ASN A 126 13.75 1.58 -20.30
N THR A 127 14.79 1.10 -19.63
CA THR A 127 16.19 1.34 -20.02
C THR A 127 16.55 0.74 -21.38
N ASP A 128 15.89 -0.35 -21.77
CA ASP A 128 15.96 -0.95 -23.11
C ASP A 128 15.11 -0.21 -24.16
N ARG A 129 14.50 0.91 -23.77
CA ARG A 129 13.56 1.72 -24.53
C ARG A 129 12.25 1.00 -24.86
N SER A 130 11.90 -0.15 -24.30
CA SER A 130 10.53 -0.65 -24.40
C SER A 130 9.57 0.30 -23.67
N SER A 131 8.34 0.48 -24.18
CA SER A 131 7.32 1.35 -23.55
C SER A 131 6.33 0.56 -22.69
N ASP A 132 6.46 -0.75 -22.66
CA ASP A 132 5.52 -1.65 -22.01
C ASP A 132 5.97 -2.00 -20.61
N GLY A 133 5.01 -2.14 -19.72
CA GLY A 133 5.23 -2.66 -18.39
C GLY A 133 3.96 -3.24 -17.79
N THR A 134 3.85 -3.21 -16.47
CA THR A 134 2.79 -3.91 -15.74
C THR A 134 2.02 -2.99 -14.80
N MET A 135 0.70 -3.00 -14.91
CA MET A 135 -0.21 -2.46 -13.91
C MET A 135 -0.80 -3.58 -13.06
N THR A 136 -0.73 -3.43 -11.74
CA THR A 136 -1.45 -4.28 -10.78
C THR A 136 -2.48 -3.45 -10.02
N GLY A 137 -3.27 -4.07 -9.16
CA GLY A 137 -4.25 -3.38 -8.32
C GLY A 137 -4.02 -3.62 -6.83
N TYR A 138 -4.34 -2.61 -6.03
CA TYR A 138 -4.31 -2.67 -4.56
C TYR A 138 -5.53 -1.96 -3.96
N TYR A 139 -5.86 -2.28 -2.71
CA TYR A 139 -7.07 -1.80 -2.02
C TYR A 139 -6.84 -1.72 -0.51
N GLU A 140 -7.77 -1.12 0.21
CA GLU A 140 -7.75 -1.10 1.69
C GLU A 140 -8.65 -2.24 2.25
N PRO A 141 -8.06 -3.29 2.86
CA PRO A 141 -8.79 -4.42 3.41
C PRO A 141 -9.52 -4.09 4.70
N LEU A 142 -10.55 -4.89 4.98
CA LEU A 142 -11.34 -4.83 6.20
C LEU A 142 -11.22 -6.16 6.95
N LEU A 143 -10.74 -6.08 8.19
CA LEU A 143 -10.54 -7.22 9.09
C LEU A 143 -11.45 -7.06 10.31
N ASN A 144 -11.71 -8.14 11.04
CA ASN A 144 -12.28 -8.03 12.38
C ASN A 144 -11.17 -8.07 13.42
N GLY A 145 -11.39 -7.41 14.55
CA GLY A 145 -10.37 -7.35 15.59
C GLY A 145 -10.87 -7.08 17.00
N SER A 146 -9.95 -7.20 17.94
CA SER A 146 -10.12 -6.98 19.38
C SER A 146 -8.97 -6.16 19.94
N ARG A 147 -9.22 -5.42 21.03
CA ARG A 147 -8.16 -4.72 21.77
C ARG A 147 -7.33 -5.68 22.62
N GLN A 148 -7.92 -6.82 22.99
CA GLN A 148 -7.31 -7.84 23.82
C GLN A 148 -7.18 -9.13 23.01
N SER A 149 -6.09 -9.86 23.24
CA SER A 149 -5.90 -11.20 22.70
C SER A 149 -6.92 -12.16 23.31
N GLY A 150 -7.39 -13.14 22.54
CA GLY A 150 -8.22 -14.25 23.02
C GLY A 150 -9.31 -14.68 22.06
N GLY A 151 -9.75 -15.93 22.22
CA GLY A 151 -10.67 -16.57 21.27
C GLY A 151 -10.03 -16.63 19.88
N ALA A 152 -10.72 -16.14 18.85
CA ALA A 152 -10.18 -16.07 17.49
C ALA A 152 -9.16 -14.94 17.29
N TYR A 153 -9.12 -13.91 18.16
CA TYR A 153 -8.28 -12.73 17.99
C TYR A 153 -6.88 -12.96 18.56
N VAL A 154 -6.05 -13.69 17.82
CA VAL A 154 -4.74 -14.15 18.29
C VAL A 154 -3.57 -13.63 17.44
N TYR A 155 -3.85 -12.94 16.34
CA TYR A 155 -2.81 -12.39 15.45
C TYR A 155 -2.58 -10.90 15.74
N PRO A 156 -1.41 -10.51 16.27
CA PRO A 156 -1.15 -9.12 16.64
C PRO A 156 -0.86 -8.23 15.42
N VAL A 157 -1.47 -7.06 15.38
CA VAL A 157 -1.12 -5.97 14.46
C VAL A 157 -0.10 -5.07 15.15
N TYR A 158 1.17 -5.20 14.78
CA TYR A 158 2.25 -4.45 15.44
C TYR A 158 2.39 -3.01 14.93
N GLY A 159 2.72 -2.12 15.85
CA GLY A 159 3.29 -0.81 15.57
C GLY A 159 4.81 -0.86 15.39
N VAL A 160 5.43 0.30 15.19
CA VAL A 160 6.89 0.39 15.00
C VAL A 160 7.61 -0.11 16.27
N PRO A 161 8.55 -1.06 16.16
CA PRO A 161 9.27 -1.57 17.31
C PRO A 161 10.13 -0.51 18.01
N GLU A 162 10.28 -0.65 19.31
CA GLU A 162 11.02 0.34 20.11
C GLU A 162 12.54 0.21 19.95
N ASP A 163 13.01 -0.93 19.49
CA ASP A 163 14.43 -1.28 19.39
C ASP A 163 14.96 -1.35 17.96
N MET A 164 14.16 -0.93 16.99
CA MET A 164 14.61 -0.80 15.61
C MET A 164 15.62 0.36 15.51
N LEU A 165 16.77 0.06 14.90
CA LEU A 165 17.83 0.98 14.59
C LEU A 165 17.90 1.25 13.10
N TYR A 166 18.40 2.44 12.74
CA TYR A 166 18.47 2.92 11.37
C TYR A 166 19.89 3.27 10.98
N LEU A 167 20.32 2.81 9.81
CA LEU A 167 21.57 3.20 9.19
C LEU A 167 21.29 3.79 7.81
N ASP A 168 21.67 5.04 7.58
CA ASP A 168 21.67 5.60 6.23
C ASP A 168 22.78 4.92 5.40
N SER A 169 22.41 4.18 4.36
CA SER A 169 23.37 3.40 3.59
C SER A 169 24.38 4.26 2.82
N ARG A 170 24.12 5.56 2.63
CA ARG A 170 25.07 6.49 2.00
C ARG A 170 26.26 6.82 2.92
N ARG A 171 26.08 6.66 4.24
CA ARG A 171 27.16 6.82 5.23
C ARG A 171 28.11 5.63 5.27
N LEU A 172 27.82 4.57 4.52
CA LEU A 172 28.71 3.43 4.36
C LEU A 172 29.74 3.75 3.27
N GLY A 173 31.02 3.61 3.59
CA GLY A 173 32.05 3.55 2.56
C GLY A 173 31.87 2.29 1.69
N GLY A 174 32.35 2.33 0.44
CA GLY A 174 32.16 1.23 -0.53
C GLY A 174 32.65 -0.16 -0.06
N ALA A 175 33.55 -0.23 0.92
CA ALA A 175 34.07 -1.47 1.50
C ALA A 175 33.20 -2.09 2.62
N ALA A 176 32.19 -1.37 3.13
CA ALA A 176 31.42 -1.80 4.31
C ALA A 176 30.31 -2.82 3.98
N ARG A 177 29.92 -2.98 2.70
CA ARG A 177 28.99 -4.05 2.29
C ARG A 177 29.77 -5.37 2.17
N GLY A 178 29.49 -6.31 3.07
CA GLY A 178 30.12 -7.63 3.10
C GLY A 178 31.31 -7.77 4.06
N SER A 179 31.66 -6.70 4.79
CA SER A 179 32.67 -6.75 5.86
C SER A 179 32.07 -6.29 7.20
N ILE A 180 32.59 -6.83 8.29
CA ILE A 180 32.22 -6.38 9.63
C ILE A 180 32.97 -5.08 9.91
N THR A 181 32.24 -3.99 10.18
CA THR A 181 32.80 -2.67 10.48
C THR A 181 32.44 -2.27 11.91
N ALA A 182 33.22 -1.39 12.55
CA ALA A 182 32.81 -0.82 13.84
C ALA A 182 31.70 0.23 13.63
N ALA A 183 30.74 0.27 14.56
CA ALA A 183 29.74 1.33 14.59
C ALA A 183 29.32 1.63 16.02
N ARG A 184 28.75 2.82 16.24
CA ARG A 184 28.10 3.19 17.50
C ARG A 184 26.64 3.52 17.27
N VAL A 185 25.85 3.52 18.35
CA VAL A 185 24.44 3.88 18.31
C VAL A 185 24.23 5.24 18.97
N GLU A 186 23.61 6.17 18.26
CA GLU A 186 23.18 7.48 18.75
C GLU A 186 21.65 7.57 18.69
N GLY A 187 20.97 7.43 19.83
CA GLY A 187 19.53 7.28 19.87
C GLY A 187 19.08 6.02 19.12
N ARG A 188 18.43 6.18 17.96
CA ARG A 188 18.09 5.08 17.04
C ARG A 188 18.96 5.04 15.78
N THR A 189 19.95 5.92 15.66
CA THR A 189 20.81 6.00 14.47
C THR A 189 22.08 5.19 14.68
N VAL A 190 22.42 4.35 13.71
CA VAL A 190 23.71 3.66 13.64
C VAL A 190 24.69 4.55 12.89
N VAL A 191 25.82 4.83 13.50
CA VAL A 191 26.89 5.65 12.95
C VAL A 191 28.11 4.76 12.72
N PRO A 192 28.49 4.48 11.46
CA PRO A 192 29.71 3.76 11.14
C PRO A 192 30.94 4.50 11.67
N LEU A 193 31.93 3.74 12.14
CA LEU A 193 33.22 4.23 12.63
C LEU A 193 34.35 3.62 11.79
N PRO A 194 34.64 4.19 10.61
CA PRO A 194 35.73 3.70 9.75
C PRO A 194 37.06 3.67 10.52
N GLY A 195 37.81 2.57 10.42
CA GLY A 195 39.12 2.41 11.06
C GLY A 195 39.09 2.06 12.55
N ALA A 196 37.93 2.09 13.21
CA ALA A 196 37.80 1.57 14.57
C ALA A 196 37.64 0.05 14.56
N VAL A 197 38.12 -0.60 15.62
CA VAL A 197 37.96 -2.04 15.81
C VAL A 197 36.67 -2.30 16.61
N PRO A 198 35.78 -3.20 16.16
CA PRO A 198 34.62 -3.61 16.95
C PRO A 198 35.02 -4.05 18.36
N GLY A 199 34.27 -3.63 19.39
CA GLY A 199 34.58 -3.96 20.78
C GLY A 199 35.79 -3.23 21.38
N SER A 200 36.45 -2.33 20.64
CA SER A 200 37.60 -1.55 21.16
C SER A 200 37.25 -0.64 22.34
N ALA A 201 35.98 -0.25 22.46
CA ALA A 201 35.47 0.54 23.58
C ALA A 201 34.00 0.21 23.84
N LYS A 202 33.53 0.53 25.05
CA LYS A 202 32.12 0.41 25.42
C LYS A 202 31.26 1.23 24.45
N GLY A 203 30.24 0.61 23.87
CA GLY A 203 29.34 1.25 22.90
C GLY A 203 29.84 1.24 21.45
N VAL A 204 30.96 0.57 21.17
CA VAL A 204 31.45 0.29 19.81
C VAL A 204 31.13 -1.16 19.45
N TYR A 205 30.17 -1.32 18.54
CA TYR A 205 29.60 -2.61 18.15
C TYR A 205 30.16 -3.10 16.81
N ALA A 206 30.10 -4.41 16.61
CA ALA A 206 30.34 -5.03 15.30
C ALA A 206 29.11 -4.87 14.41
N LEU A 207 29.19 -4.00 13.40
CA LEU A 207 28.17 -3.82 12.37
C LEU A 207 28.29 -4.93 11.33
N ASP A 208 27.27 -5.77 11.27
CA ASP A 208 27.14 -6.90 10.35
C ASP A 208 25.85 -6.74 9.54
N LEU A 209 25.96 -6.29 8.30
CA LEU A 209 24.81 -5.92 7.48
C LEU A 209 24.16 -7.10 6.75
N ARG A 210 24.87 -8.23 6.58
CA ARG A 210 24.43 -9.43 5.84
C ARG A 210 23.58 -9.11 4.60
N ASP A 211 22.36 -9.65 4.56
CA ASP A 211 21.34 -9.57 3.51
C ASP A 211 20.38 -8.38 3.66
N SER A 212 20.67 -7.43 4.55
CA SER A 212 19.82 -6.25 4.72
C SER A 212 19.79 -5.41 3.44
N VAL A 213 18.59 -5.07 3.01
CA VAL A 213 18.36 -4.28 1.80
C VAL A 213 18.01 -2.85 2.22
N PRO A 214 18.70 -1.81 1.69
CA PRO A 214 18.28 -0.44 1.93
C PRO A 214 16.94 -0.18 1.27
N ASP A 215 16.09 0.59 1.94
CA ASP A 215 14.81 1.01 1.36
C ASP A 215 15.01 1.89 0.13
N ILE A 216 14.15 1.74 -0.88
CA ILE A 216 14.29 2.41 -2.18
C ILE A 216 14.08 3.94 -2.09
N ARG A 217 13.35 4.43 -1.08
CA ARG A 217 13.03 5.86 -0.89
C ARG A 217 14.05 6.56 -0.03
N ASP A 218 14.25 6.03 1.17
CA ASP A 218 15.03 6.71 2.21
C ASP A 218 16.47 6.18 2.35
N LYS A 219 16.81 5.12 1.60
CA LYS A 219 18.13 4.47 1.60
C LYS A 219 18.55 3.93 2.97
N LYS A 220 17.66 3.88 3.96
CA LYS A 220 17.99 3.39 5.29
C LYS A 220 17.91 1.87 5.35
N MET A 221 18.82 1.30 6.12
CA MET A 221 18.81 -0.10 6.53
C MET A 221 18.18 -0.19 7.93
N ARG A 222 17.41 -1.25 8.17
CA ARG A 222 16.74 -1.50 9.45
C ARG A 222 17.48 -2.61 10.20
N LEU A 223 17.97 -2.27 11.39
CA LEU A 223 18.93 -3.05 12.16
C LEU A 223 18.46 -3.19 13.60
N ARG A 224 19.07 -4.10 14.35
CA ARG A 224 18.87 -4.30 15.80
C ARG A 224 20.21 -4.56 16.49
N LEU A 225 20.23 -4.35 17.81
CA LEU A 225 21.31 -4.85 18.65
C LEU A 225 21.15 -6.35 18.92
N ASP A 226 22.28 -7.05 18.94
CA ASP A 226 22.41 -8.46 19.30
C ASP A 226 23.71 -8.66 20.09
N GLY A 227 23.63 -8.48 21.41
CA GLY A 227 24.80 -8.39 22.27
C GLY A 227 25.74 -7.26 21.83
N GLU A 228 26.97 -7.61 21.44
CA GLU A 228 27.98 -6.66 20.95
C GLU A 228 27.94 -6.42 19.43
N ARG A 229 26.89 -6.90 18.75
CA ARG A 229 26.71 -6.77 17.31
C ARG A 229 25.50 -5.88 16.97
N ILE A 230 25.59 -5.21 15.84
CA ILE A 230 24.45 -4.59 15.16
C ILE A 230 24.19 -5.43 13.92
N VAL A 231 23.00 -6.03 13.84
CA VAL A 231 22.61 -6.99 12.79
C VAL A 231 21.30 -6.56 12.13
N PRO A 232 20.88 -7.16 10.99
CA PRO A 232 19.60 -6.82 10.39
C PRO A 232 18.43 -7.12 11.32
N TYR A 233 17.35 -6.34 11.19
CA TYR A 233 16.15 -6.50 12.02
C TYR A 233 15.51 -7.90 11.82
N TYR A 234 14.67 -8.31 12.77
CA TYR A 234 14.02 -9.62 12.74
C TYR A 234 13.24 -9.88 11.45
N ALA A 235 13.34 -11.10 10.92
CA ALA A 235 12.50 -11.57 9.82
C ALA A 235 11.09 -11.92 10.33
N ARG A 236 10.11 -11.98 9.42
CA ARG A 236 8.70 -12.32 9.74
C ARG A 236 8.56 -13.51 10.69
N ALA A 237 9.19 -14.64 10.39
CA ALA A 237 9.09 -15.85 11.21
C ALA A 237 9.59 -15.65 12.65
N GLU A 238 10.54 -14.75 12.87
CA GLU A 238 11.02 -14.39 14.21
C GLU A 238 10.04 -13.43 14.90
N ILE A 239 9.49 -12.47 14.16
CA ILE A 239 8.49 -11.50 14.65
C ILE A 239 7.21 -12.20 15.09
N GLU A 240 6.66 -13.09 14.25
CA GLU A 240 5.46 -13.87 14.56
C GLU A 240 5.68 -14.89 15.69
N ARG A 241 6.96 -15.19 16.03
CA ARG A 241 7.35 -15.94 17.22
C ARG A 241 7.64 -15.06 18.44
N GLY A 242 7.27 -13.78 18.39
CA GLY A 242 7.36 -12.84 19.50
C GLY A 242 8.74 -12.21 19.72
N ALA A 243 9.65 -12.26 18.75
CA ALA A 243 10.98 -11.63 18.91
C ALA A 243 10.94 -10.09 18.91
N ALA A 244 9.91 -9.48 18.30
CA ALA A 244 9.82 -8.03 18.17
C ALA A 244 9.31 -7.36 19.45
N ARG A 245 10.06 -6.38 19.96
CA ARG A 245 9.60 -5.48 21.02
C ARG A 245 8.79 -4.32 20.42
N ALA A 246 7.54 -4.62 20.08
CA ALA A 246 6.64 -3.70 19.39
C ALA A 246 5.29 -3.55 20.10
N PRO A 247 4.68 -2.34 20.08
CA PRO A 247 3.34 -2.15 20.63
C PRO A 247 2.30 -2.87 19.77
N VAL A 248 1.37 -3.59 20.40
CA VAL A 248 0.24 -4.21 19.69
C VAL A 248 -0.89 -3.20 19.54
N LEU A 249 -1.26 -2.91 18.30
CA LEU A 249 -2.33 -1.96 17.96
C LEU A 249 -3.71 -2.61 18.04
N ALA A 250 -3.83 -3.87 17.64
CA ALA A 250 -5.04 -4.67 17.71
C ALA A 250 -4.67 -6.15 17.56
N TRP A 251 -5.60 -7.03 17.90
CA TRP A 251 -5.54 -8.46 17.60
C TRP A 251 -6.60 -8.79 16.56
N VAL A 252 -6.24 -9.47 15.48
CA VAL A 252 -7.17 -9.83 14.38
C VAL A 252 -7.40 -11.34 14.34
N ASP A 253 -8.45 -11.74 13.63
CA ASP A 253 -8.94 -13.11 13.57
C ASP A 253 -8.45 -13.91 12.35
N ASP A 254 -7.93 -13.24 11.32
CA ASP A 254 -7.49 -13.89 10.08
C ASP A 254 -6.04 -13.52 9.70
N PRO A 255 -5.08 -14.46 9.76
CA PRO A 255 -3.69 -14.20 9.40
C PRO A 255 -3.50 -13.93 7.90
N VAL A 256 -4.37 -14.49 7.05
CA VAL A 256 -4.31 -14.29 5.60
C VAL A 256 -4.72 -12.87 5.24
N LEU A 257 -5.76 -12.35 5.89
CA LEU A 257 -6.15 -10.95 5.72
C LEU A 257 -5.13 -10.00 6.36
N LEU A 258 -4.48 -10.39 7.47
CA LEU A 258 -3.38 -9.62 8.06
C LEU A 258 -2.18 -9.53 7.10
N TYR A 259 -1.78 -10.66 6.51
CA TYR A 259 -0.73 -10.68 5.49
C TYR A 259 -1.11 -9.84 4.27
N SER A 260 -2.36 -9.93 3.81
CA SER A 260 -2.90 -9.06 2.77
C SER A 260 -2.75 -7.59 3.18
N MET A 261 -3.20 -7.20 4.37
CA MET A 261 -3.08 -5.83 4.90
C MET A 261 -1.63 -5.33 4.92
N GLN A 262 -0.66 -6.19 5.23
CA GLN A 262 0.77 -5.86 5.17
C GLN A 262 1.24 -5.62 3.73
N MET A 263 0.82 -6.43 2.77
CA MET A 263 1.12 -6.21 1.34
C MET A 263 0.44 -4.96 0.76
N GLN A 264 -0.77 -4.63 1.23
CA GLN A 264 -1.50 -3.43 0.84
C GLN A 264 -0.97 -2.16 1.54
N GLY A 265 -0.30 -2.30 2.70
CA GLY A 265 0.28 -1.21 3.48
C GLY A 265 -0.73 -0.40 4.32
N SER A 266 -2.02 -0.74 4.32
CA SER A 266 -3.03 -0.09 5.15
C SER A 266 -4.24 -1.02 5.34
N GLY A 267 -5.11 -0.72 6.29
CA GLY A 267 -6.33 -1.47 6.50
C GLY A 267 -7.28 -0.88 7.55
N LYS A 268 -8.51 -1.37 7.54
CA LYS A 268 -9.55 -1.08 8.52
C LYS A 268 -9.78 -2.32 9.38
N ILE A 269 -9.84 -2.12 10.69
CA ILE A 269 -10.11 -3.19 11.66
C ILE A 269 -11.45 -2.86 12.32
N ARG A 270 -12.47 -3.66 12.06
CA ARG A 270 -13.75 -3.61 12.75
C ARG A 270 -13.58 -4.25 14.13
N MET A 271 -13.64 -3.42 15.16
CA MET A 271 -13.54 -3.85 16.54
C MET A 271 -14.83 -4.54 16.98
N ARG A 272 -14.76 -5.34 18.06
CA ARG A 272 -15.92 -6.05 18.64
C ARG A 272 -17.09 -5.14 19.06
N ASP A 273 -16.81 -3.88 19.36
CA ASP A 273 -17.82 -2.85 19.70
C ASP A 273 -18.42 -2.17 18.46
N GLY A 274 -18.06 -2.64 17.25
CA GLY A 274 -18.50 -2.08 15.97
C GLY A 274 -17.69 -0.87 15.49
N THR A 275 -16.79 -0.33 16.32
CA THR A 275 -15.95 0.82 15.92
C THR A 275 -14.90 0.40 14.90
N ILE A 276 -14.50 1.34 14.04
CA ILE A 276 -13.42 1.13 13.07
C ILE A 276 -12.12 1.69 13.62
N ARG A 277 -11.10 0.84 13.73
CA ARG A 277 -9.72 1.25 13.92
C ARG A 277 -8.98 1.16 12.60
N ARG A 278 -8.61 2.31 12.05
CA ARG A 278 -7.88 2.39 10.80
C ARG A 278 -6.37 2.46 11.04
N VAL A 279 -5.60 1.75 10.23
CA VAL A 279 -4.14 1.70 10.31
C VAL A 279 -3.51 1.95 8.95
N ALA A 280 -2.35 2.58 8.95
CA ALA A 280 -1.55 2.81 7.74
C ALA A 280 -0.10 2.43 8.00
N TYR A 281 0.65 2.20 6.93
CA TYR A 281 2.07 1.92 6.95
C TYR A 281 2.80 2.94 7.84
N ALA A 282 3.69 2.42 8.68
CA ALA A 282 4.58 3.21 9.51
C ALA A 282 6.04 2.87 9.25
N GLU A 283 6.37 1.59 9.12
CA GLU A 283 7.74 1.12 8.92
C GLU A 283 7.77 -0.32 8.38
N GLN A 284 8.91 -0.77 7.88
CA GLN A 284 9.19 -2.15 7.51
C GLN A 284 10.45 -2.69 8.21
N ASN A 285 10.64 -4.02 8.23
CA ASN A 285 11.83 -4.63 8.82
C ASN A 285 13.09 -4.61 7.93
N GLY A 286 13.01 -4.11 6.68
CA GLY A 286 14.17 -4.00 5.77
C GLY A 286 14.66 -5.34 5.22
N ARG A 287 13.81 -6.37 5.24
CA ARG A 287 14.05 -7.67 4.61
C ARG A 287 13.48 -7.69 3.18
N PRO A 288 14.05 -8.49 2.27
CA PRO A 288 13.51 -8.63 0.92
C PRO A 288 12.07 -9.16 0.96
N PHE A 289 11.22 -8.66 0.07
CA PHE A 289 9.88 -9.20 -0.13
C PHE A 289 9.95 -10.44 -1.01
N VAL A 290 9.61 -11.60 -0.44
CA VAL A 290 9.66 -12.91 -1.11
C VAL A 290 8.34 -13.65 -0.83
N PRO A 291 7.24 -13.30 -1.51
CA PRO A 291 5.94 -13.90 -1.23
C PRO A 291 5.93 -15.39 -1.58
N PRO A 292 5.17 -16.23 -0.84
CA PRO A 292 5.03 -17.64 -1.17
C PRO A 292 4.19 -17.81 -2.44
N VAL A 293 4.85 -18.05 -3.57
CA VAL A 293 4.16 -18.24 -4.86
C VAL A 293 3.49 -19.62 -4.87
N ALA A 294 2.20 -19.64 -5.19
CA ALA A 294 1.44 -20.88 -5.19
C ALA A 294 1.96 -21.87 -6.24
N ARG A 295 2.10 -23.15 -5.87
CA ARG A 295 2.48 -24.24 -6.78
C ARG A 295 1.32 -25.20 -6.96
N ALA A 296 1.17 -25.76 -8.17
CA ALA A 296 0.15 -26.76 -8.44
C ALA A 296 0.27 -27.94 -7.45
N GLY A 297 -0.78 -28.19 -6.68
CA GLY A 297 -0.85 -29.29 -5.69
C GLY A 297 -0.47 -28.94 -4.25
N ALA A 298 -0.16 -27.68 -3.92
CA ALA A 298 0.11 -27.27 -2.55
C ALA A 298 -1.17 -27.17 -1.69
N SER A 299 -1.05 -27.50 -0.39
CA SER A 299 -2.16 -27.66 0.56
C SER A 299 -2.48 -26.41 1.41
N GLY A 300 -1.99 -25.22 1.03
CA GLY A 300 -2.13 -23.98 1.81
C GLY A 300 -3.41 -23.18 1.53
N ARG A 301 -3.75 -22.22 2.42
CA ARG A 301 -4.82 -21.23 2.14
C ARG A 301 -4.37 -20.31 1.02
N LYS A 302 -5.15 -20.24 -0.05
CA LYS A 302 -4.85 -19.44 -1.24
C LYS A 302 -5.25 -17.98 -1.06
N LEU A 303 -4.32 -17.07 -1.30
CA LEU A 303 -4.55 -15.62 -1.34
C LEU A 303 -4.19 -15.08 -2.72
N LYS A 304 -5.14 -14.40 -3.37
CA LYS A 304 -4.88 -13.70 -4.63
C LYS A 304 -4.72 -12.20 -4.40
N VAL A 305 -3.53 -11.68 -4.65
CA VAL A 305 -3.20 -10.25 -4.53
C VAL A 305 -2.36 -9.84 -5.73
N ARG A 306 -2.68 -8.69 -6.34
CA ARG A 306 -1.95 -8.16 -7.50
C ARG A 306 -1.83 -9.16 -8.67
N GLY A 307 -2.87 -9.97 -8.88
CA GLY A 307 -2.89 -11.01 -9.91
C GLY A 307 -1.96 -12.20 -9.65
N ILE A 308 -1.34 -12.31 -8.47
CA ILE A 308 -0.51 -13.42 -8.03
C ILE A 308 -1.31 -14.25 -7.02
N GLU A 309 -1.39 -15.56 -7.25
CA GLU A 309 -1.91 -16.53 -6.28
C GLU A 309 -0.77 -17.00 -5.38
N MET A 310 -1.01 -16.97 -4.08
CA MET A 310 -0.04 -17.29 -3.04
C MET A 310 -0.59 -18.37 -2.12
N ASP A 311 0.25 -19.30 -1.70
CA ASP A 311 -0.09 -20.32 -0.72
C ASP A 311 0.46 -19.90 0.64
N ILE A 312 -0.42 -19.61 1.59
CA ILE A 312 0.00 -19.17 2.92
C ILE A 312 0.07 -20.39 3.84
N ASP A 313 1.28 -20.70 4.31
CA ASP A 313 1.50 -21.59 5.45
C ASP A 313 0.94 -20.92 6.70
N VAL A 314 0.11 -21.65 7.44
CA VAL A 314 -0.35 -21.27 8.78
C VAL A 314 0.04 -22.43 9.69
N ALA A 315 0.90 -22.17 10.66
CA ALA A 315 1.27 -23.17 11.64
C ALA A 315 0.17 -23.27 12.69
N ASP A 316 -0.70 -24.28 12.57
CA ASP A 316 -1.67 -24.64 13.59
C ASP A 316 -1.00 -25.61 14.59
N ASP A 317 -0.94 -25.21 15.86
CA ASP A 317 -0.37 -26.01 16.95
C ASP A 317 -1.42 -27.02 17.43
N ASP A 318 -1.75 -28.01 16.58
CA ASP A 318 -2.69 -29.07 16.92
C ASP A 318 -1.96 -30.19 17.67
N SER A 319 -1.58 -29.91 18.92
CA SER A 319 -1.16 -30.95 19.86
C SER A 319 -2.39 -31.59 20.51
N SER A 320 -3.10 -32.42 19.75
CA SER A 320 -3.90 -33.51 20.33
C SER A 320 -3.59 -34.82 19.61
N SER A 321 -2.44 -35.39 19.95
CA SER A 321 -2.18 -36.81 19.75
C SER A 321 -3.13 -37.61 20.66
N GLY A 322 -4.34 -37.84 20.19
CA GLY A 322 -5.24 -38.87 20.70
C GLY A 322 -4.83 -40.19 20.08
N SER A 323 -4.20 -41.04 20.88
CA SER A 323 -4.01 -42.45 20.62
C SER A 323 -5.34 -43.12 20.30
N ASP A 324 -5.43 -43.82 19.17
CA ASP A 324 -6.21 -45.05 19.10
C ASP A 324 -5.54 -46.03 18.14
N LEU A 325 -4.93 -47.04 18.75
CA LEU A 325 -4.54 -48.28 18.13
C LEU A 325 -5.80 -49.11 17.92
N VAL A 326 -6.19 -49.37 16.67
CA VAL A 326 -6.86 -50.65 16.34
C VAL A 326 -6.33 -51.11 14.98
N ALA A 327 -5.56 -52.20 15.03
CA ALA A 327 -5.27 -53.03 13.89
C ALA A 327 -6.55 -53.75 13.44
N ASP A 328 -6.81 -53.81 12.13
CA ASP A 328 -7.02 -55.11 11.50
C ASP A 328 -6.91 -55.03 9.97
N ALA A 329 -6.20 -56.02 9.44
CA ALA A 329 -5.96 -56.27 8.04
C ALA A 329 -7.03 -57.23 7.50
N ASN A 330 -7.57 -56.94 6.31
CA ASN A 330 -7.87 -57.89 5.22
C ASN A 330 -8.74 -57.20 4.14
N GLY A 331 -8.30 -57.20 2.88
CA GLY A 331 -9.15 -56.86 1.71
C GLY A 331 -10.02 -58.06 1.28
N PRO A 332 -10.49 -58.16 0.02
CA PRO A 332 -10.74 -57.14 -1.02
C PRO A 332 -12.14 -57.30 -1.72
N GLN A 333 -12.44 -56.39 -2.66
CA GLN A 333 -13.29 -56.54 -3.87
C GLN A 333 -14.76 -57.00 -3.79
N GLY A 334 -15.64 -56.21 -4.43
CA GLY A 334 -16.95 -56.68 -4.93
C GLY A 334 -17.96 -55.55 -5.22
N ALA A 335 -18.06 -55.12 -6.49
CA ALA A 335 -19.25 -54.46 -7.06
C ALA A 335 -20.33 -55.54 -7.36
N PRO A 336 -21.57 -55.28 -7.87
CA PRO A 336 -22.14 -54.03 -8.45
C PRO A 336 -23.65 -53.76 -8.15
N GLY A 337 -24.21 -52.68 -8.71
CA GLY A 337 -25.66 -52.42 -8.86
C GLY A 337 -26.00 -50.93 -8.74
N ALA A 338 -26.16 -50.15 -9.81
CA ALA A 338 -27.25 -50.06 -10.79
C ALA A 338 -28.46 -49.22 -10.32
N SER A 339 -28.94 -48.36 -11.24
CA SER A 339 -30.21 -47.59 -11.25
C SER A 339 -30.26 -46.33 -10.37
N ASP A 340 -30.90 -45.21 -10.72
CA ASP A 340 -31.48 -44.69 -11.97
C ASP A 340 -31.83 -43.19 -11.77
N SER A 341 -31.89 -42.47 -12.89
CA SER A 341 -32.71 -41.32 -13.32
C SER A 341 -33.20 -40.15 -12.41
N GLY A 342 -33.34 -38.99 -13.08
CA GLY A 342 -34.46 -38.01 -12.94
C GLY A 342 -34.27 -36.85 -11.95
N ALA A 343 -33.84 -35.64 -12.33
CA ALA A 343 -34.53 -34.58 -13.08
C ALA A 343 -35.68 -33.84 -12.34
N SER A 344 -35.45 -32.51 -12.18
CA SER A 344 -36.41 -31.40 -12.33
C SER A 344 -37.19 -30.83 -11.13
N SER A 345 -37.00 -29.51 -10.92
CA SER A 345 -37.97 -28.41 -10.64
C SER A 345 -38.96 -28.56 -9.46
N THR A 346 -39.30 -27.56 -8.62
CA THR A 346 -39.65 -26.14 -8.88
C THR A 346 -40.05 -25.44 -7.56
N GLY A 347 -39.82 -24.12 -7.45
CA GLY A 347 -40.59 -23.13 -6.64
C GLY A 347 -40.34 -23.08 -5.13
N ALA A 348 -40.59 -22.02 -4.36
CA ALA A 348 -40.66 -20.56 -4.50
C ALA A 348 -41.06 -20.03 -3.09
N ASN A 349 -40.57 -18.83 -2.71
CA ASN A 349 -40.92 -18.01 -1.52
C ASN A 349 -40.50 -18.54 -0.12
N GLU A 350 -40.13 -17.74 0.89
CA GLU A 350 -39.93 -16.29 1.13
C GLU A 350 -39.20 -16.18 2.51
N GLY A 351 -38.37 -15.15 2.70
CA GLY A 351 -38.01 -14.57 4.01
C GLY A 351 -37.00 -15.31 4.90
N GLU A 352 -35.80 -14.76 5.08
CA GLU A 352 -35.24 -14.29 6.37
C GLU A 352 -33.79 -13.79 6.15
N ASP A 353 -33.32 -12.91 7.05
CA ASP A 353 -32.02 -12.22 7.07
C ASP A 353 -30.78 -13.07 6.71
N ASP A 354 -29.88 -12.53 5.88
CA ASP A 354 -28.51 -13.05 5.80
C ASP A 354 -27.45 -11.93 5.66
N GLN A 355 -26.53 -11.92 6.62
CA GLN A 355 -25.34 -11.07 6.68
C GLN A 355 -24.24 -11.68 5.78
N PRO A 356 -23.37 -10.85 5.17
CA PRO A 356 -22.54 -11.28 4.05
C PRO A 356 -21.31 -12.10 4.49
N VAL A 357 -21.33 -13.39 4.16
CA VAL A 357 -20.15 -14.24 4.06
C VAL A 357 -19.18 -13.74 2.99
N SER A 358 -17.89 -13.72 3.32
CA SER A 358 -16.80 -13.33 2.42
C SER A 358 -16.81 -14.19 1.13
N PRO A 359 -16.77 -13.58 -0.08
CA PRO A 359 -16.70 -14.31 -1.35
C PRO A 359 -15.45 -15.18 -1.52
N LEU A 360 -14.44 -15.05 -0.64
CA LEU A 360 -13.22 -15.87 -0.63
C LEU A 360 -13.39 -17.22 0.09
N LEU A 361 -14.57 -17.53 0.62
CA LEU A 361 -14.83 -18.73 1.43
C LEU A 361 -15.72 -19.79 0.76
N ARG A 362 -15.90 -19.74 -0.57
CA ARG A 362 -16.78 -20.72 -1.24
C ARG A 362 -16.10 -22.10 -1.34
N GLY A 363 -16.29 -22.95 -0.34
CA GLY A 363 -15.80 -24.34 -0.37
C GLY A 363 -15.82 -25.19 0.90
N PHE A 364 -16.17 -24.67 2.09
CA PHE A 364 -16.12 -25.47 3.32
C PHE A 364 -17.43 -25.44 4.11
N LYS A 365 -17.88 -26.62 4.55
CA LYS A 365 -19.00 -26.81 5.47
C LYS A 365 -18.56 -26.41 6.88
N LEU A 366 -19.24 -25.44 7.48
CA LEU A 366 -19.20 -25.20 8.92
C LEU A 366 -19.83 -26.41 9.62
N ALA A 367 -19.19 -26.94 10.66
CA ALA A 367 -19.85 -27.88 11.56
C ALA A 367 -20.98 -27.17 12.32
N ASN A 368 -22.17 -27.78 12.32
CA ASN A 368 -23.35 -27.27 13.01
C ASN A 368 -23.13 -27.26 14.54
N ALA A 369 -23.33 -26.11 15.17
CA ALA A 369 -23.66 -26.06 16.59
C ALA A 369 -25.15 -26.37 16.76
N GLY A 370 -25.48 -27.54 17.32
CA GLY A 370 -26.84 -27.89 17.73
C GLY A 370 -27.26 -27.16 19.01
N PRO A 371 -28.56 -26.92 19.24
CA PRO A 371 -29.06 -26.09 20.32
C PRO A 371 -29.21 -26.89 21.62
N ALA A 372 -28.83 -26.30 22.76
CA ALA A 372 -29.26 -26.76 24.07
C ALA A 372 -30.16 -25.70 24.71
N ALA A 373 -31.42 -26.08 24.90
CA ALA A 373 -32.46 -25.28 25.52
C ALA A 373 -32.46 -25.43 27.06
N SER A 374 -32.73 -24.30 27.73
CA SER A 374 -33.70 -24.10 28.83
C SER A 374 -33.66 -25.02 30.07
N GLY A 375 -33.40 -24.39 31.23
CA GLY A 375 -33.74 -24.92 32.56
C GLY A 375 -33.70 -23.87 33.67
N THR A 376 -34.69 -22.97 33.67
CA THR A 376 -35.29 -22.21 34.80
C THR A 376 -34.52 -21.98 36.11
N ALA A 377 -34.27 -20.71 36.46
CA ALA A 377 -34.92 -19.99 37.58
C ALA A 377 -34.03 -18.86 38.15
N ARG A 378 -34.52 -17.62 38.02
CA ARG A 378 -34.16 -16.40 38.79
C ARG A 378 -34.81 -16.46 40.20
N PRO A 379 -34.64 -15.48 41.13
CA PRO A 379 -33.78 -14.27 41.10
C PRO A 379 -33.05 -13.92 42.43
N ALA A 380 -32.16 -12.91 42.31
CA ALA A 380 -31.84 -11.84 43.28
C ALA A 380 -31.04 -12.26 44.55
N VAL A 381 -30.23 -11.42 45.20
CA VAL A 381 -30.33 -9.97 45.45
C VAL A 381 -28.92 -9.38 45.61
N ALA A 382 -28.81 -8.09 45.29
CA ALA A 382 -27.66 -7.23 45.48
C ALA A 382 -27.32 -6.95 46.97
N ASN A 383 -26.06 -6.56 47.21
CA ASN A 383 -25.67 -5.21 47.62
C ASN A 383 -24.70 -5.12 48.83
N ALA A 384 -23.86 -4.10 48.71
CA ALA A 384 -23.25 -3.27 49.76
C ALA A 384 -22.00 -3.76 50.53
N GLN A 385 -20.87 -3.18 50.10
CA GLN A 385 -19.89 -2.40 50.88
C GLN A 385 -19.92 -2.53 52.43
N GLN A 386 -18.75 -2.78 53.04
CA GLN A 386 -18.04 -1.75 53.81
C GLN A 386 -16.64 -2.18 54.30
N SER A 387 -15.80 -1.16 54.41
CA SER A 387 -14.43 -1.07 54.92
C SER A 387 -14.24 -1.36 56.41
N ALA A 388 -13.08 -1.92 56.81
CA ALA A 388 -12.03 -1.21 57.58
C ALA A 388 -11.12 -2.13 58.45
N LYS A 389 -9.82 -1.79 58.41
CA LYS A 389 -8.78 -1.81 59.48
C LYS A 389 -8.16 -3.12 60.03
N SER A 390 -6.86 -3.25 59.70
CA SER A 390 -5.64 -3.39 60.57
C SER A 390 -5.57 -4.50 61.64
N ALA A 391 -4.52 -5.34 61.57
CA ALA A 391 -3.30 -5.22 62.40
C ALA A 391 -2.32 -6.42 62.24
N SER A 392 -1.03 -6.08 62.05
CA SER A 392 0.25 -6.67 62.54
C SER A 392 0.47 -8.18 62.75
N VAL A 393 1.63 -8.66 62.24
CA VAL A 393 2.81 -9.34 62.89
C VAL A 393 3.60 -9.97 61.71
N GLY A 394 4.92 -9.93 61.48
CA GLY A 394 6.11 -9.62 62.28
C GLY A 394 7.13 -10.79 62.13
N ALA A 395 8.35 -10.48 61.65
CA ALA A 395 9.57 -11.31 61.51
C ALA A 395 9.63 -12.31 60.33
N GLY A 396 10.71 -12.46 59.55
CA GLY A 396 12.12 -12.05 59.71
C GLY A 396 13.02 -13.30 59.76
N GLY A 397 13.94 -13.49 58.80
CA GLY A 397 14.91 -14.58 58.84
C GLY A 397 15.77 -14.73 57.58
N SER A 398 17.07 -14.46 57.73
CA SER A 398 18.14 -14.43 56.73
C SER A 398 19.09 -15.62 56.87
N GLY A 399 19.81 -15.96 55.79
CA GLY A 399 21.04 -16.78 55.80
C GLY A 399 20.96 -17.94 54.79
N GLY A 400 21.96 -18.30 54.00
CA GLY A 400 23.35 -17.86 53.84
C GLY A 400 24.13 -18.94 53.09
N SER A 401 25.07 -18.52 52.23
CA SER A 401 26.35 -19.19 51.87
C SER A 401 26.39 -20.60 51.24
N GLY A 402 27.01 -20.67 50.06
CA GLY A 402 28.22 -21.50 49.86
C GLY A 402 28.15 -22.65 48.85
N GLY A 403 29.03 -22.65 47.84
CA GLY A 403 29.28 -23.82 46.99
C GLY A 403 30.20 -23.56 45.79
N LYS A 404 31.37 -24.21 45.78
CA LYS A 404 32.52 -24.08 44.87
C LYS A 404 32.36 -24.78 43.50
N ALA A 405 32.98 -24.17 42.49
CA ALA A 405 33.82 -24.70 41.39
C ALA A 405 33.64 -26.14 40.84
N ALA A 406 33.57 -26.23 39.50
CA ALA A 406 34.29 -27.25 38.73
C ALA A 406 34.54 -26.79 37.28
N SER A 407 35.78 -27.01 36.83
CA SER A 407 36.30 -26.83 35.47
C SER A 407 35.93 -28.04 34.60
N GLY A 408 35.65 -27.85 33.31
CA GLY A 408 35.46 -28.93 32.33
C GLY A 408 35.65 -28.44 30.90
N SER A 409 36.63 -29.03 30.22
CA SER A 409 37.16 -28.71 28.89
C SER A 409 36.31 -29.26 27.72
N ALA A 410 36.26 -28.48 26.64
CA ALA A 410 36.13 -28.80 25.21
C ALA A 410 35.26 -29.98 24.71
N GLY A 411 34.29 -29.65 23.85
CA GLY A 411 33.63 -30.56 22.92
C GLY A 411 32.96 -29.78 21.78
N THR A 412 33.42 -29.99 20.55
CA THR A 412 32.96 -29.40 19.29
C THR A 412 31.62 -29.97 18.80
N ASN A 413 30.93 -29.16 17.97
CA ASN A 413 29.80 -29.46 17.07
C ASN A 413 28.38 -29.54 17.67
N GLY A 414 27.52 -28.61 17.24
CA GLY A 414 26.06 -28.80 17.26
C GLY A 414 25.24 -27.52 17.49
N GLY A 415 24.69 -26.95 16.42
CA GLY A 415 23.38 -26.26 16.45
C GLY A 415 23.29 -24.87 17.10
N ALA A 416 23.48 -23.83 16.30
CA ALA A 416 22.91 -22.51 16.56
C ALA A 416 21.37 -22.58 16.43
N GLY A 417 20.71 -23.04 17.49
CA GLY A 417 19.25 -23.14 17.56
C GLY A 417 18.67 -23.21 18.98
N ALA A 418 19.50 -23.30 20.02
CA ALA A 418 19.06 -23.65 21.37
C ALA A 418 18.99 -22.50 22.39
N SER A 419 19.00 -21.22 21.99
CA SER A 419 18.94 -20.11 22.96
C SER A 419 17.84 -19.07 22.74
N ILE A 420 16.90 -19.28 21.82
CA ILE A 420 15.79 -18.34 21.60
C ILE A 420 14.73 -18.45 22.72
N ALA A 421 14.53 -19.64 23.28
CA ALA A 421 13.54 -19.88 24.33
C ALA A 421 13.87 -19.17 25.66
N THR A 422 15.15 -18.89 25.95
CA THR A 422 15.57 -18.30 27.22
C THR A 422 15.49 -16.76 27.24
N ALA A 423 15.29 -16.12 26.10
CA ALA A 423 15.14 -14.66 25.99
C ALA A 423 13.67 -14.17 25.97
N LEU A 424 12.71 -15.08 25.82
CA LEU A 424 11.28 -14.76 25.75
C LEU A 424 10.69 -14.72 27.17
N GLY A 425 10.86 -13.59 27.87
CA GLY A 425 10.25 -13.37 29.18
C GLY A 425 8.71 -13.40 29.12
N ALA A 426 8.10 -14.22 29.98
CA ALA A 426 6.73 -14.22 30.56
C ALA A 426 5.46 -13.78 29.77
N ASN A 427 5.54 -13.30 28.53
CA ASN A 427 4.41 -13.00 27.64
C ASN A 427 4.50 -13.84 26.37
N ALA A 428 4.65 -15.15 26.53
CA ALA A 428 4.56 -16.09 25.42
C ALA A 428 3.09 -16.19 24.99
N TYR A 429 2.69 -15.35 24.03
CA TYR A 429 1.48 -15.60 23.26
C TYR A 429 1.66 -16.93 22.50
N PRO A 430 0.62 -17.76 22.34
CA PRO A 430 0.69 -18.90 21.42
C PRO A 430 1.18 -18.40 20.05
N GLN A 431 2.24 -19.02 19.55
CA GLN A 431 3.06 -18.48 18.47
C GLN A 431 2.43 -18.83 17.13
N HIS A 432 1.52 -18.00 16.65
CA HIS A 432 0.83 -18.22 15.38
C HIS A 432 1.68 -17.71 14.21
N ALA A 433 2.52 -18.57 13.66
CA ALA A 433 3.37 -18.22 12.53
C ALA A 433 2.62 -18.41 11.20
N PHE A 434 2.72 -17.43 10.30
CA PHE A 434 2.14 -17.50 8.96
C PHE A 434 3.02 -16.83 7.91
N ALA A 435 2.88 -17.27 6.66
CA ALA A 435 3.64 -16.77 5.51
C ALA A 435 5.17 -16.75 5.78
N THR A 436 5.68 -17.72 6.54
CA THR A 436 7.01 -17.64 7.17
C THR A 436 8.17 -17.64 6.16
N SER A 437 7.88 -18.06 4.94
CA SER A 437 8.79 -18.01 3.79
C SER A 437 9.09 -16.60 3.28
N ASP A 438 8.21 -15.63 3.54
CA ASP A 438 8.43 -14.21 3.22
C ASP A 438 9.07 -13.48 4.40
N PRO A 439 10.38 -13.14 4.37
CA PRO A 439 11.03 -12.52 5.51
C PRO A 439 10.60 -11.06 5.73
N SER A 440 9.95 -10.43 4.75
CA SER A 440 9.46 -9.05 4.85
C SER A 440 8.33 -8.91 5.87
N TYR A 441 8.35 -7.80 6.62
CA TYR A 441 7.32 -7.46 7.61
C TYR A 441 6.99 -5.98 7.59
N VAL A 442 5.70 -5.65 7.71
CA VAL A 442 5.20 -4.27 7.76
C VAL A 442 4.63 -3.96 9.14
N PHE A 443 5.06 -2.84 9.69
CA PHE A 443 4.58 -2.24 10.93
C PHE A 443 3.67 -1.06 10.62
N PHE A 444 2.68 -0.85 11.49
CA PHE A 444 1.62 0.12 11.25
C PHE A 444 1.62 1.26 12.26
N ARG A 445 0.82 2.29 11.96
CA ARG A 445 0.42 3.32 12.91
C ARG A 445 -1.08 3.51 12.83
N PRO A 446 -1.76 3.82 13.94
CA PRO A 446 -3.15 4.23 13.88
C PRO A 446 -3.26 5.54 13.11
N ILE A 447 -4.32 5.66 12.31
CA ILE A 447 -4.71 6.91 11.66
C ILE A 447 -6.18 7.19 11.99
N PRO A 448 -6.61 8.47 12.00
CA PRO A 448 -8.03 8.79 12.11
C PRO A 448 -8.83 8.10 11.00
N ASP A 449 -10.02 7.62 11.34
CA ASP A 449 -10.94 7.20 10.30
C ASP A 449 -11.40 8.41 9.47
N SER A 450 -11.61 8.20 8.18
CA SER A 450 -11.93 9.27 7.24
C SER A 450 -12.67 8.71 6.04
N PRO A 451 -13.59 9.47 5.42
CA PRO A 451 -14.17 9.09 4.14
C PRO A 451 -13.13 9.01 3.00
N ASN A 452 -11.95 9.62 3.18
CA ASN A 452 -10.87 9.54 2.20
C ASN A 452 -10.12 8.20 2.27
N GLY A 453 -9.34 7.86 1.24
CA GLY A 453 -8.45 6.71 1.26
C GLY A 453 -7.32 6.82 2.30
N PRO A 454 -6.53 5.74 2.48
CA PRO A 454 -5.46 5.72 3.46
C PRO A 454 -4.36 6.72 3.08
N ILE A 455 -3.48 7.04 4.03
CA ILE A 455 -2.36 7.96 3.78
C ILE A 455 -1.27 7.20 3.01
N GLY A 456 -1.03 7.60 1.76
CA GLY A 456 0.02 7.01 0.92
C GLY A 456 1.42 7.52 1.25
N ALA A 457 2.41 7.01 0.52
CA ALA A 457 3.82 7.36 0.64
C ALA A 457 4.14 8.87 0.61
N LEU A 458 3.37 9.66 -0.16
CA LEU A 458 3.51 11.12 -0.23
C LEU A 458 3.06 11.82 1.08
N GLY A 459 2.34 11.13 1.97
CA GLY A 459 1.79 11.72 3.19
C GLY A 459 0.40 12.33 3.02
N VAL A 460 -0.28 12.05 1.90
CA VAL A 460 -1.64 12.55 1.60
C VAL A 460 -2.65 11.41 1.47
N PRO A 461 -3.95 11.65 1.73
CA PRO A 461 -4.98 10.63 1.51
C PRO A 461 -5.11 10.22 0.05
N LEU A 462 -5.17 8.92 -0.19
CA LEU A 462 -5.36 8.34 -1.51
C LEU A 462 -6.80 8.50 -1.99
N SER A 463 -6.96 8.62 -3.31
CA SER A 463 -8.21 8.80 -4.02
C SER A 463 -8.46 7.57 -4.89
N ALA A 464 -9.56 6.86 -4.61
CA ALA A 464 -9.92 5.66 -5.35
C ALA A 464 -10.00 5.95 -6.86
N GLY A 465 -9.28 5.15 -7.63
CA GLY A 465 -9.18 5.25 -9.08
C GLY A 465 -8.42 6.47 -9.63
N ARG A 466 -7.80 7.27 -8.77
CA ARG A 466 -7.02 8.47 -9.13
C ARG A 466 -5.65 8.55 -8.45
N SER A 467 -5.35 7.63 -7.54
CA SER A 467 -4.01 7.46 -6.96
C SER A 467 -3.36 6.19 -7.47
N VAL A 468 -2.06 6.26 -7.69
CA VAL A 468 -1.24 5.16 -8.17
C VAL A 468 0.01 5.04 -7.32
N ALA A 469 0.41 3.81 -6.98
CA ALA A 469 1.71 3.53 -6.40
C ALA A 469 2.74 3.34 -7.52
N VAL A 470 3.90 3.97 -7.38
CA VAL A 470 4.95 3.99 -8.42
C VAL A 470 6.33 3.73 -7.82
N ASP A 471 7.32 3.53 -8.69
CA ASP A 471 8.73 3.60 -8.31
C ASP A 471 9.16 5.08 -8.22
N PRO A 472 9.52 5.58 -7.02
CA PRO A 472 9.87 6.99 -6.82
C PRO A 472 11.15 7.42 -7.54
N ARG A 473 12.00 6.45 -7.93
CA ARG A 473 13.24 6.71 -8.69
C ARG A 473 12.96 7.18 -10.11
N THR A 474 11.88 6.67 -10.70
CA THR A 474 11.48 6.98 -12.09
C THR A 474 10.30 7.95 -12.17
N THR A 475 9.47 7.99 -11.13
CA THR A 475 8.25 8.78 -11.09
C THR A 475 8.17 9.54 -9.77
N PRO A 476 8.45 10.86 -9.76
CA PRO A 476 8.43 11.66 -8.54
C PRO A 476 7.07 11.60 -7.84
N LEU A 477 7.08 11.36 -6.53
CA LEU A 477 5.84 11.31 -5.75
C LEU A 477 5.11 12.66 -5.81
N GLY A 478 3.80 12.57 -6.04
CA GLY A 478 2.86 13.66 -6.22
C GLY A 478 2.72 14.15 -7.66
N ALA A 479 3.57 13.68 -8.59
CA ALA A 479 3.43 14.03 -10.00
C ALA A 479 2.15 13.44 -10.62
N PRO A 480 1.51 14.16 -11.57
CA PRO A 480 0.47 13.58 -12.40
C PRO A 480 1.09 12.56 -13.37
N VAL A 481 0.42 11.42 -13.50
CA VAL A 481 0.83 10.28 -14.33
C VAL A 481 -0.39 9.83 -15.12
N PHE A 482 -0.27 9.77 -16.43
CA PHE A 482 -1.27 9.14 -17.27
C PHE A 482 -0.92 7.66 -17.45
N VAL A 483 -1.86 6.77 -17.16
CA VAL A 483 -1.72 5.34 -17.38
C VAL A 483 -2.63 4.91 -18.52
N ALA A 484 -2.17 3.96 -19.34
CA ALA A 484 -3.00 3.32 -20.35
C ALA A 484 -2.78 1.81 -20.36
N THR A 485 -3.86 1.04 -20.18
CA THR A 485 -3.83 -0.42 -20.34
C THR A 485 -4.40 -0.91 -21.68
N GLY A 486 -5.01 -0.01 -22.46
CA GLY A 486 -5.51 -0.30 -23.80
C GLY A 486 -5.21 0.82 -24.79
N ASP A 487 -5.40 0.54 -26.07
CA ASP A 487 -5.44 1.56 -27.12
C ASP A 487 -6.81 2.28 -27.15
N ALA A 488 -6.91 3.34 -27.96
CA ALA A 488 -8.16 4.05 -28.17
C ALA A 488 -8.98 3.41 -29.31
N PRO A 489 -10.33 3.43 -29.25
CA PRO A 489 -11.17 3.97 -28.17
C PRO A 489 -11.11 3.11 -26.90
N GLN A 490 -11.44 3.68 -25.73
CA GLN A 490 -11.43 2.93 -24.48
C GLN A 490 -12.33 1.69 -24.58
N THR A 491 -11.71 0.51 -24.55
CA THR A 491 -12.44 -0.75 -24.46
C THR A 491 -12.99 -0.88 -23.04
N PRO A 492 -14.23 -1.36 -22.84
CA PRO A 492 -14.75 -1.67 -21.51
C PRO A 492 -13.76 -2.52 -20.71
N GLY A 493 -13.41 -2.06 -19.50
CA GLY A 493 -12.41 -2.72 -18.64
C GLY A 493 -10.98 -2.20 -18.78
N THR A 494 -10.67 -1.35 -19.76
CA THR A 494 -9.35 -0.68 -19.85
C THR A 494 -9.28 0.54 -18.93
N VAL A 495 -8.08 0.84 -18.45
CA VAL A 495 -7.79 1.99 -17.60
C VAL A 495 -6.89 2.94 -18.38
N ASN A 496 -7.50 3.97 -18.97
CA ASN A 496 -6.79 5.04 -19.67
C ASN A 496 -7.15 6.37 -19.00
N ARG A 497 -6.32 6.84 -18.06
CA ARG A 497 -6.66 8.02 -17.27
C ARG A 497 -5.49 8.70 -16.62
N LEU A 498 -5.69 9.98 -16.32
CA LEU A 498 -4.80 10.77 -15.48
C LEU A 498 -4.98 10.39 -14.00
N MET A 499 -3.86 10.15 -13.33
CA MET A 499 -3.75 9.73 -11.94
C MET A 499 -2.59 10.49 -11.27
N MET A 500 -2.46 10.36 -9.95
CA MET A 500 -1.45 11.05 -9.15
C MET A 500 -0.59 10.00 -8.44
N ALA A 501 0.73 10.12 -8.57
CA ALA A 501 1.73 9.26 -7.94
C ALA A 501 1.81 9.51 -6.42
N GLN A 502 0.77 9.16 -5.66
CA GLN A 502 0.67 9.49 -4.23
C GLN A 502 1.18 8.40 -3.31
N ASP A 503 1.53 7.24 -3.88
CA ASP A 503 1.98 6.10 -3.12
C ASP A 503 3.20 5.41 -3.75
N SER A 504 3.80 4.49 -3.01
CA SER A 504 4.92 3.66 -3.45
C SER A 504 4.90 2.34 -2.67
N GLY A 505 5.52 1.30 -3.20
CA GLY A 505 5.72 0.07 -2.44
C GLY A 505 7.04 -0.59 -2.79
N GLY A 506 7.60 -1.35 -1.86
CA GLY A 506 8.88 -2.05 -2.08
C GLY A 506 8.84 -3.03 -3.26
N ALA A 507 7.67 -3.57 -3.59
CA ALA A 507 7.44 -4.45 -4.75
C ALA A 507 7.11 -3.69 -6.06
N ILE A 508 6.95 -2.37 -6.00
CA ILE A 508 6.58 -1.52 -7.13
C ILE A 508 7.86 -0.86 -7.66
N GLN A 509 8.63 -1.64 -8.41
CA GLN A 509 9.93 -1.22 -8.95
C GLN A 509 9.93 -1.26 -10.48
N GLY A 510 10.60 -0.30 -11.11
CA GLY A 510 10.77 -0.19 -12.56
C GLY A 510 10.20 1.10 -13.15
N ALA A 511 10.59 1.40 -14.39
CA ALA A 511 10.17 2.62 -15.10
C ALA A 511 8.68 2.61 -15.44
N VAL A 512 8.21 1.53 -16.06
CA VAL A 512 6.80 1.38 -16.47
C VAL A 512 6.10 0.41 -15.51
N ARG A 513 5.92 0.82 -14.26
CA ARG A 513 5.30 0.00 -13.20
C ARG A 513 4.35 0.84 -12.36
N ALA A 514 3.11 0.38 -12.24
CA ALA A 514 2.07 1.05 -11.47
C ALA A 514 1.20 0.08 -10.66
N ASP A 515 0.85 0.44 -9.43
CA ASP A 515 -0.20 -0.23 -8.66
C ASP A 515 -1.41 0.70 -8.54
N TYR A 516 -2.55 0.29 -9.09
CA TYR A 516 -3.76 1.08 -9.16
C TYR A 516 -4.56 0.97 -7.87
N PHE A 517 -4.90 2.09 -7.24
CA PHE A 517 -5.69 2.08 -6.01
C PHE A 517 -7.20 1.99 -6.30
N TYR A 518 -7.82 0.85 -5.98
CA TYR A 518 -9.27 0.63 -6.20
C TYR A 518 -10.17 1.21 -5.10
N GLY A 519 -9.62 1.63 -3.95
CA GLY A 519 -10.41 2.08 -2.81
C GLY A 519 -10.55 1.01 -1.74
N PHE A 520 -11.73 0.91 -1.12
CA PHE A 520 -12.03 -0.02 -0.03
C PHE A 520 -13.30 -0.82 -0.31
N GLY A 521 -13.46 -1.95 0.38
CA GLY A 521 -14.64 -2.81 0.30
C GLY A 521 -14.49 -3.96 -0.72
N GLN A 522 -15.52 -4.81 -0.79
CA GLN A 522 -15.47 -6.08 -1.53
C GLN A 522 -15.29 -5.89 -3.04
N PHE A 523 -15.90 -4.85 -3.63
CA PHE A 523 -15.69 -4.52 -5.03
C PHE A 523 -14.23 -4.17 -5.32
N ALA A 524 -13.66 -3.25 -4.52
CA ALA A 524 -12.27 -2.84 -4.67
C ALA A 524 -11.30 -4.02 -4.52
N GLN A 525 -11.58 -4.90 -3.54
CA GLN A 525 -10.84 -6.14 -3.35
C GLN A 525 -10.91 -7.07 -4.58
N ALA A 526 -12.11 -7.33 -5.09
CA ALA A 526 -12.32 -8.26 -6.20
C ALA A 526 -11.60 -7.80 -7.47
N GLU A 527 -11.67 -6.49 -7.76
CA GLU A 527 -10.99 -5.91 -8.91
C GLU A 527 -9.48 -5.90 -8.70
N ALA A 528 -8.99 -5.33 -7.59
CA ALA A 528 -7.56 -5.23 -7.28
C ALA A 528 -6.84 -6.59 -7.30
N SER A 529 -7.46 -7.63 -6.74
CA SER A 529 -6.91 -8.98 -6.73
C SER A 529 -6.77 -9.60 -8.12
N ARG A 530 -7.56 -9.17 -9.11
CA ARG A 530 -7.54 -9.70 -10.49
C ARG A 530 -6.65 -8.88 -11.42
N THR A 531 -6.43 -7.60 -11.14
CA THR A 531 -5.67 -6.69 -11.99
C THR A 531 -4.23 -7.14 -12.19
N LYS A 532 -3.90 -7.48 -13.44
CA LYS A 532 -2.55 -7.66 -13.94
C LYS A 532 -2.55 -7.36 -15.44
N GLU A 533 -2.40 -6.10 -15.76
CA GLU A 533 -2.58 -5.58 -17.13
C GLU A 533 -1.25 -5.11 -17.71
N ARG A 534 -1.13 -5.19 -19.05
CA ARG A 534 -0.08 -4.47 -19.78
C ARG A 534 -0.28 -2.98 -19.60
N LEU A 535 0.80 -2.23 -19.47
CA LEU A 535 0.77 -0.81 -19.14
C LEU A 535 1.70 0.00 -20.04
N ARG A 536 1.22 1.17 -20.48
CA ARG A 536 2.05 2.30 -20.90
C ARG A 536 1.83 3.48 -19.95
N MET A 537 2.88 4.25 -19.70
CA MET A 537 2.84 5.38 -18.76
C MET A 537 3.40 6.66 -19.38
N TRP A 538 2.79 7.78 -19.03
CA TRP A 538 3.30 9.11 -19.30
C TRP A 538 3.38 9.91 -18.01
N LEU A 539 4.47 10.63 -17.84
CA LEU A 539 4.72 11.52 -16.74
C LEU A 539 4.44 12.95 -17.16
N LEU A 540 3.71 13.68 -16.33
CA LEU A 540 3.50 15.11 -16.48
C LEU A 540 4.40 15.84 -15.48
N LEU A 541 5.31 16.66 -15.99
CA LEU A 541 6.20 17.49 -15.18
C LEU A 541 5.81 18.96 -15.31
N PRO A 542 5.82 19.75 -14.21
CA PRO A 542 5.62 21.19 -14.31
C PRO A 542 6.60 21.80 -15.33
N LYS A 543 6.10 22.70 -16.17
CA LYS A 543 6.92 23.43 -17.13
C LYS A 543 7.99 24.22 -16.38
N GLY A 544 9.25 24.05 -16.79
CA GLY A 544 10.40 24.67 -16.14
C GLY A 544 10.84 24.01 -14.83
N LEU A 545 10.31 22.82 -14.48
CA LEU A 545 10.86 22.04 -13.38
C LEU A 545 12.30 21.60 -13.72
N HIS A 546 13.22 21.83 -12.78
CA HIS A 546 14.57 21.30 -12.84
C HIS A 546 14.55 19.78 -12.63
N VAL A 547 15.06 19.01 -13.58
CA VAL A 547 15.23 17.55 -13.45
C VAL A 547 16.70 17.18 -13.56
N ALA A 548 17.17 16.31 -12.66
CA ALA A 548 18.58 15.96 -12.54
C ALA A 548 19.14 15.35 -13.84
N ALA A 549 18.30 14.60 -14.57
CA ALA A 549 18.65 14.01 -15.85
C ALA A 549 18.96 15.02 -16.98
N GLN A 550 18.36 16.21 -16.95
CA GLN A 550 18.58 17.23 -17.98
C GLN A 550 19.86 18.05 -17.72
N GLU A 551 20.30 18.16 -16.47
CA GLU A 551 21.53 18.90 -16.10
C GLU A 551 22.80 18.15 -16.50
N THR A 552 22.82 16.82 -16.36
CA THR A 552 23.99 15.98 -16.69
C THR A 552 24.25 15.87 -18.21
N ALA A 553 23.32 16.32 -19.06
CA ALA A 553 23.43 16.23 -20.52
C ALA A 553 24.31 17.33 -21.17
N THR A 554 25.05 18.10 -20.38
CA THR A 554 25.80 19.26 -20.86
C THR A 554 27.07 18.88 -21.65
N LYS A 555 26.92 18.85 -22.99
CA LYS A 555 27.87 19.14 -24.09
C LYS A 555 29.38 18.84 -23.88
N THR A 556 29.78 17.58 -24.07
CA THR A 556 31.04 17.27 -24.76
C THR A 556 30.73 16.75 -26.16
N ARG A 557 31.52 17.20 -27.15
CA ARG A 557 31.33 16.91 -28.57
C ARG A 557 31.64 15.43 -28.84
N GLY A 558 30.61 14.59 -28.72
CA GLY A 558 30.68 13.16 -28.99
C GLY A 558 30.21 12.32 -27.81
N LEU A 559 29.03 11.72 -27.96
CA LEU A 559 28.34 10.81 -27.03
C LEU A 559 27.82 11.48 -25.73
N SER A 560 26.50 11.72 -25.68
CA SER A 560 25.78 12.04 -24.45
C SER A 560 25.98 10.90 -23.43
N SER A 561 26.72 11.13 -22.35
CA SER A 561 26.74 10.16 -21.25
C SER A 561 25.35 10.11 -20.62
N GLN A 562 24.77 8.91 -20.49
CA GLN A 562 23.53 8.73 -19.73
C GLN A 562 23.73 9.30 -18.32
N SER A 563 22.74 10.04 -17.81
CA SER A 563 22.78 10.55 -16.44
C SER A 563 22.84 9.37 -15.47
N ASN A 564 23.79 9.39 -14.55
CA ASN A 564 23.90 8.41 -13.46
C ASN A 564 22.91 8.67 -12.31
N ALA A 565 22.04 9.68 -12.44
CA ALA A 565 21.05 10.00 -11.41
C ALA A 565 20.11 8.81 -11.14
N ASP A 566 19.92 8.49 -9.86
CA ASP A 566 19.00 7.48 -9.35
C ASP A 566 17.58 8.03 -9.30
N CYS A 567 17.42 9.27 -8.88
CA CYS A 567 16.16 9.98 -8.82
C CYS A 567 15.97 10.91 -10.01
N LEU A 568 14.77 10.93 -10.58
CA LEU A 568 14.44 11.89 -11.63
C LEU A 568 14.49 13.34 -11.13
N VAL A 569 13.95 13.54 -9.93
CA VAL A 569 13.97 14.81 -9.18
C VAL A 569 14.53 14.47 -7.81
N GLU A 570 15.69 15.04 -7.49
CA GLU A 570 16.32 14.85 -6.20
C GLU A 570 15.42 15.42 -5.10
N ASP A 571 15.13 14.60 -4.09
CA ASP A 571 14.26 14.99 -3.00
C ASP A 571 14.63 14.28 -1.69
N PRO A 572 15.07 15.01 -0.64
CA PRO A 572 15.56 14.41 0.59
C PRO A 572 14.50 13.61 1.36
N GLN A 573 13.21 13.73 1.00
CA GLN A 573 12.10 13.04 1.65
C GLN A 573 11.42 12.00 0.76
N LEU A 574 11.44 12.19 -0.56
CA LEU A 574 10.65 11.39 -1.50
C LEU A 574 11.52 10.47 -2.38
N CYS A 575 12.72 10.91 -2.76
CA CYS A 575 13.69 10.10 -3.51
C CYS A 575 15.10 10.68 -3.32
N VAL A 576 15.93 9.95 -2.58
CA VAL A 576 17.28 10.37 -2.27
C VAL A 576 18.28 9.71 -3.23
N ASP A 577 19.07 10.53 -3.94
CA ASP A 577 20.18 10.04 -4.77
C ASP A 577 21.32 9.49 -3.89
N ASP A 578 22.07 8.52 -4.42
CA ASP A 578 23.36 8.16 -3.82
C ASP A 578 24.27 9.40 -3.90
N ASP A 579 24.94 9.76 -2.80
CA ASP A 579 25.76 10.98 -2.75
C ASP A 579 26.61 11.06 -4.03
N LYS A 580 26.44 12.16 -4.79
CA LYS A 580 27.37 12.51 -5.85
C LYS A 580 28.72 12.54 -5.16
N GLY A 581 29.53 11.50 -5.35
CA GLY A 581 30.86 11.46 -4.78
C GLY A 581 31.49 12.79 -5.09
N THR A 582 31.78 13.59 -4.06
CA THR A 582 32.73 14.68 -4.13
C THR A 582 34.09 14.02 -4.30
N GLY A 583 34.28 13.41 -5.47
CA GLY A 583 35.55 12.97 -5.98
C GLY A 583 36.27 14.20 -6.48
N GLN A 584 37.03 14.80 -5.56
CA GLN A 584 38.11 15.77 -5.75
C GLN A 584 37.76 17.13 -6.35
#